data_AF-A0A7J9AZM9-F1
#
_entry.id   AF-A0A7J9AZM9-F1
#
_cell.length_a   1.000
_cell.length_b   1.000
_cell.length_c   1.000
_cell.angle_alpha   90.00
_cell.angle_beta   90.00
_cell.angle_gamma   90.00
#
_symmetry.space_group_name_H-M   'P 1'
#
loop_
_entity.id
_entity.type
_entity.pdbx_description
1 polymer ?
#
loop_
_entity_poly.entity_id
_entity_poly.type
_entity_poly.pdbx_seq_one_letter_code
_entity_poly.pdbx_strand_id
1 'polypeptide(L)'
;MASTLANSVLDNKFFSTKKFEQQDSALASWLLSSVSPEVLPHLIGLDTSSQIWNSIVNLYGSKTTSRLMFYRRALHSQRKSDMSMKEFLLKIKSYCDNLASCGEAISANEHIIAILNGLSFEYEPIVSIILAGQHAYTVQGVTTMLLDAEARQQVILAETPSSANLVSQQPA
;
A
#
# COMPACT_ATOMS: atom_id res chain seq x y z
N MET A 1 -0.88 -23.82 -64.45
CA MET A 1 -0.17 -24.24 -63.22
C MET A 1 0.01 -23.09 -62.20
N ALA A 2 0.37 -21.87 -62.61
CA ALA A 2 0.50 -20.74 -61.68
C ALA A 2 -0.81 -20.30 -60.98
N SER A 3 -1.96 -20.38 -61.67
CA SER A 3 -3.27 -20.02 -61.09
C SER A 3 -3.79 -21.00 -60.03
N THR A 4 -3.49 -22.29 -60.18
CA THR A 4 -3.92 -23.35 -59.24
C THR A 4 -3.14 -23.27 -57.91
N LEU A 5 -1.85 -22.92 -57.96
CA LEU A 5 -1.02 -22.69 -56.77
C LEU A 5 -1.40 -21.38 -56.06
N ALA A 6 -1.77 -20.34 -56.80
CA ALA A 6 -2.24 -19.08 -56.21
C ALA A 6 -3.56 -19.28 -55.45
N ASN A 7 -4.52 -20.02 -56.03
CA ASN A 7 -5.79 -20.32 -55.36
C ASN A 7 -5.61 -21.17 -54.11
N SER A 8 -4.77 -22.21 -54.13
CA SER A 8 -4.54 -23.05 -52.95
C SER A 8 -3.85 -22.31 -51.80
N VAL A 9 -2.93 -21.38 -52.11
CA VAL A 9 -2.28 -20.52 -51.11
C VAL A 9 -3.28 -19.51 -50.51
N LEU A 10 -4.14 -18.91 -51.33
CA LEU A 10 -5.18 -17.99 -50.87
C LEU A 10 -6.21 -18.70 -49.99
N ASP A 11 -6.68 -19.88 -50.39
CA ASP A 11 -7.62 -20.69 -49.61
C ASP A 11 -7.01 -21.05 -48.24
N ASN A 12 -5.75 -21.51 -48.21
CA ASN A 12 -5.08 -21.88 -46.97
C ASN A 12 -4.89 -20.68 -46.02
N LYS A 13 -4.56 -19.51 -46.57
CA LYS A 13 -4.52 -18.25 -45.80
C LYS A 13 -5.90 -17.88 -45.26
N PHE A 14 -6.95 -18.03 -46.06
CA PHE A 14 -8.33 -17.74 -45.66
C PHE A 14 -8.82 -18.66 -44.54
N PHE A 15 -8.54 -19.97 -44.65
CA PHE A 15 -8.86 -20.95 -43.60
C PHE A 15 -8.09 -20.65 -42.30
N SER A 16 -6.83 -20.25 -42.41
CA SER A 16 -6.01 -19.86 -41.25
C SER A 16 -6.58 -18.60 -40.56
N THR A 17 -6.93 -17.56 -41.34
CA THR A 17 -7.53 -16.32 -40.80
C THR A 17 -8.86 -16.59 -40.13
N LYS A 18 -9.76 -17.36 -40.75
CA LYS A 18 -11.05 -17.74 -40.13
C LYS A 18 -10.87 -18.50 -38.82
N LYS A 19 -9.90 -19.41 -38.76
CA LYS A 19 -9.61 -20.16 -37.54
C LYS A 19 -9.12 -19.23 -36.43
N PHE A 20 -8.27 -18.26 -36.76
CA PHE A 20 -7.81 -17.25 -35.81
C PHE A 20 -8.97 -16.39 -35.29
N GLU A 21 -9.83 -15.88 -36.18
CA GLU A 21 -11.01 -15.06 -35.80
C GLU A 21 -11.96 -15.82 -34.86
N GLN A 22 -12.20 -17.11 -35.12
CA GLN A 22 -13.02 -17.94 -34.23
C GLN A 22 -12.39 -18.10 -32.85
N GLN A 23 -11.07 -18.32 -32.79
CA GLN A 23 -10.35 -18.45 -31.52
C GLN A 23 -10.32 -17.14 -30.74
N ASP A 24 -10.08 -16.02 -31.42
CA ASP A 24 -10.07 -14.69 -30.81
C ASP A 24 -11.44 -14.31 -30.26
N SER A 25 -12.52 -14.55 -31.02
CA SER A 25 -13.90 -14.30 -30.59
C SER A 25 -14.31 -15.15 -29.39
N ALA A 26 -13.90 -16.42 -29.36
CA ALA A 26 -14.13 -17.30 -28.22
C ALA A 26 -13.40 -16.79 -26.97
N LEU A 27 -12.14 -16.35 -27.11
CA LEU A 27 -11.35 -15.80 -26.02
C LEU A 27 -11.93 -14.45 -25.52
N ALA A 28 -12.36 -13.58 -26.44
CA ALA A 28 -13.02 -12.32 -26.12
C ALA A 28 -14.31 -12.54 -25.32
N SER A 29 -15.15 -13.48 -25.76
CA SER A 29 -16.39 -13.85 -25.06
C SER A 29 -16.11 -14.40 -23.66
N TRP A 30 -15.10 -15.27 -23.53
CA TRP A 30 -14.67 -15.80 -22.24
C TRP A 30 -14.16 -14.69 -21.31
N LEU A 31 -13.30 -13.79 -21.79
CA LEU A 31 -12.80 -12.65 -21.02
C LEU A 31 -13.95 -11.78 -20.50
N LEU A 32 -14.89 -11.39 -21.38
CA LEU A 32 -16.06 -10.59 -21.01
C LEU A 32 -16.96 -11.29 -19.99
N SER A 33 -17.07 -12.62 -20.04
CA SER A 33 -17.85 -13.40 -19.06
C SER A 33 -17.17 -13.52 -17.68
N SER A 34 -15.85 -13.33 -17.61
CA SER A 34 -15.05 -13.54 -16.40
C SER A 34 -14.84 -12.28 -15.56
N VAL A 35 -15.05 -11.09 -16.14
CA VAL A 35 -14.89 -9.82 -15.43
C VAL A 35 -16.13 -9.47 -14.61
N SER A 36 -15.94 -8.67 -13.55
CA SER A 36 -17.08 -8.17 -12.77
C SER A 36 -17.94 -7.20 -13.59
N PRO A 37 -19.26 -7.10 -13.30
CA PRO A 37 -20.17 -6.21 -14.03
C PRO A 37 -19.72 -4.74 -14.05
N GLU A 38 -18.98 -4.29 -13.05
CA GLU A 38 -18.44 -2.93 -12.93
C GLU A 38 -17.37 -2.61 -13.98
N VAL A 39 -16.71 -3.63 -14.54
CA VAL A 39 -15.65 -3.46 -15.55
C VAL A 39 -16.24 -3.40 -16.96
N LEU A 40 -17.38 -4.07 -17.21
CA LEU A 40 -18.01 -4.17 -18.54
C LEU A 40 -18.19 -2.83 -19.27
N PRO A 41 -18.59 -1.71 -18.63
CA PRO A 41 -18.72 -0.42 -19.31
C PRO A 41 -17.43 0.08 -19.97
N HIS A 42 -16.26 -0.33 -19.45
CA HIS A 42 -14.94 0.06 -19.98
C HIS A 42 -14.50 -0.78 -21.19
N LEU A 43 -15.24 -1.85 -21.50
CA LEU A 43 -14.89 -2.83 -22.54
C LEU A 43 -15.83 -2.76 -23.76
N ILE A 44 -16.80 -1.85 -23.75
CA ILE A 44 -17.76 -1.67 -24.84
C ILE A 44 -17.03 -1.21 -26.10
N GLY A 45 -17.29 -1.87 -27.23
CA GLY A 45 -16.71 -1.53 -28.53
C GLY A 45 -15.29 -2.06 -28.77
N LEU A 46 -14.79 -2.98 -27.92
CA LEU A 46 -13.54 -3.70 -28.15
C LEU A 46 -13.84 -5.03 -28.85
N ASP A 47 -13.27 -5.22 -30.03
CA ASP A 47 -13.64 -6.33 -30.93
C ASP A 47 -12.72 -7.55 -30.81
N THR A 48 -11.50 -7.36 -30.28
CA THR A 48 -10.51 -8.43 -30.20
C THR A 48 -10.15 -8.78 -28.76
N SER A 49 -9.79 -10.03 -28.52
CA SER A 49 -9.36 -10.49 -27.18
C SER A 49 -8.16 -9.69 -26.66
N SER A 50 -7.25 -9.30 -27.55
CA SER A 50 -6.08 -8.46 -27.24
C SER A 50 -6.48 -7.06 -26.75
N GLN A 51 -7.41 -6.38 -27.43
CA GLN A 51 -7.90 -5.07 -26.99
C GLN A 51 -8.59 -5.14 -25.62
N ILE A 52 -9.42 -6.16 -25.41
CA ILE A 52 -10.11 -6.40 -24.15
C ILE A 52 -9.09 -6.64 -23.03
N TRP A 53 -8.15 -7.58 -23.23
CA TRP A 53 -7.10 -7.88 -22.26
C TRP A 53 -6.26 -6.66 -21.91
N ASN A 54 -5.79 -5.92 -22.91
CA ASN A 54 -5.00 -4.71 -22.68
C ASN A 54 -5.78 -3.65 -21.90
N SER A 55 -7.08 -3.49 -22.17
CA SER A 55 -7.93 -2.56 -21.42
C SER A 55 -8.11 -2.98 -19.97
N ILE A 56 -8.29 -4.27 -19.70
CA ILE A 56 -8.35 -4.83 -18.34
C ILE A 56 -7.02 -4.58 -17.62
N VAL A 57 -5.88 -4.93 -18.24
CA VAL A 57 -4.55 -4.72 -17.68
C VAL A 57 -4.30 -3.24 -17.37
N ASN A 58 -4.67 -2.34 -18.29
CA ASN A 58 -4.52 -0.91 -18.09
C ASN A 58 -5.40 -0.40 -16.93
N LEU A 59 -6.65 -0.84 -16.84
CA LEU A 59 -7.58 -0.42 -15.79
C LEU A 59 -7.09 -0.86 -14.40
N TYR A 60 -6.76 -2.13 -14.23
CA TYR A 60 -6.29 -2.66 -12.95
C TYR A 60 -4.85 -2.23 -12.64
N GLY A 61 -4.00 -2.06 -13.65
CA GLY A 61 -2.64 -1.53 -13.51
C GLY A 61 -2.65 -0.06 -13.06
N SER A 62 -3.54 0.76 -13.62
CA SER A 62 -3.74 2.14 -13.19
C SER A 62 -4.22 2.20 -11.74
N LYS A 63 -5.25 1.44 -11.37
CA LYS A 63 -5.75 1.35 -9.98
C LYS A 63 -4.65 0.91 -9.01
N THR A 64 -3.84 -0.08 -9.39
CA THR A 64 -2.72 -0.57 -8.56
C THR A 64 -1.66 0.50 -8.37
N THR A 65 -1.28 1.21 -9.43
CA THR A 65 -0.32 2.33 -9.36
C THR A 65 -0.84 3.47 -8.46
N SER A 66 -2.10 3.86 -8.61
CA SER A 66 -2.70 4.91 -7.76
C SER A 66 -2.74 4.51 -6.29
N ARG A 67 -3.11 3.25 -5.98
CA ARG A 67 -3.11 2.72 -4.60
C ARG A 67 -1.71 2.70 -4.01
N LEU A 68 -0.73 2.20 -4.76
CA LEU A 68 0.67 2.18 -4.36
C LEU A 68 1.16 3.59 -4.02
N MET A 69 0.92 4.56 -4.90
CA MET A 69 1.31 5.96 -4.65
C MET A 69 0.60 6.57 -3.44
N PHE A 70 -0.68 6.26 -3.26
CA PHE A 70 -1.44 6.69 -2.09
C PHE A 70 -0.83 6.15 -0.80
N TYR A 71 -0.60 4.84 -0.69
CA TYR A 71 -0.06 4.23 0.51
C TYR A 71 1.38 4.66 0.78
N ARG A 72 2.20 4.83 -0.26
CA ARG A 72 3.58 5.32 -0.11
C ARG A 72 3.61 6.74 0.42
N ARG A 73 2.74 7.61 -0.09
CA ARG A 73 2.57 8.97 0.45
C ARG A 73 2.06 8.92 1.89
N ALA A 74 1.02 8.15 2.16
CA ALA A 74 0.41 8.04 3.48
C ALA A 74 1.40 7.54 4.53
N LEU A 75 2.25 6.57 4.19
CA LEU A 75 3.31 6.04 5.05
C LEU A 75 4.27 7.15 5.51
N HIS A 76 4.81 7.92 4.58
CA HIS A 76 5.79 8.97 4.89
C HIS A 76 5.17 10.25 5.48
N SER A 77 3.89 10.51 5.21
CA SER A 77 3.17 11.65 5.80
C SER A 77 2.52 11.34 7.15
N GLN A 78 2.46 10.07 7.56
CA GLN A 78 1.83 9.69 8.82
C GLN A 78 2.59 10.31 9.99
N ARG A 79 1.84 10.92 10.90
CA ARG A 79 2.33 11.44 12.18
C ARG A 79 1.59 10.74 13.31
N LYS A 80 2.21 10.61 14.48
CA LYS A 80 1.53 10.12 15.70
C LYS A 80 0.42 11.09 16.10
N SER A 81 0.71 12.39 16.15
CA SER A 81 -0.22 13.43 16.62
C SER A 81 -0.86 12.99 17.96
N ASP A 82 -2.18 13.11 18.08
CA ASP A 82 -2.95 12.80 19.28
C ASP A 82 -3.33 11.31 19.40
N MET A 83 -2.88 10.46 18.46
CA MET A 83 -3.11 9.01 18.56
C MET A 83 -2.25 8.41 19.67
N SER A 84 -2.73 7.33 20.27
CA SER A 84 -1.87 6.48 21.09
C SER A 84 -0.75 5.89 20.24
N MET A 85 0.37 5.55 20.89
CA MET A 85 1.51 4.91 20.22
C MET A 85 1.08 3.62 19.54
N LYS A 86 0.21 2.83 20.19
CA LYS A 86 -0.33 1.59 19.61
C LYS A 86 -1.11 1.82 18.31
N GLU A 87 -2.01 2.80 18.29
CA GLU A 87 -2.80 3.14 17.09
C GLU A 87 -1.89 3.64 15.96
N PHE A 88 -0.93 4.50 16.29
CA PHE A 88 0.04 5.01 15.33
C PHE A 88 0.85 3.86 14.68
N LEU A 89 1.41 2.95 15.49
CA LEU A 89 2.19 1.82 14.99
C LEU A 89 1.35 0.85 14.14
N LEU A 90 0.11 0.57 14.54
CA LEU A 90 -0.83 -0.23 13.74
C LEU A 90 -1.13 0.43 12.39
N LYS A 91 -1.27 1.76 12.36
CA LYS A 91 -1.54 2.51 11.13
C LYS A 91 -0.36 2.47 10.17
N ILE A 92 0.87 2.65 10.67
CA ILE A 92 2.11 2.47 9.88
C ILE A 92 2.17 1.04 9.32
N LYS A 93 1.97 0.01 10.17
CA LYS A 93 1.97 -1.38 9.73
C LYS A 93 0.95 -1.64 8.63
N SER A 94 -0.27 -1.12 8.78
CA SER A 94 -1.33 -1.22 7.77
C SER A 94 -0.87 -0.66 6.42
N TYR A 95 -0.19 0.48 6.38
CA TYR A 95 0.34 1.00 5.10
C TYR A 95 1.42 0.10 4.50
N CYS A 96 2.33 -0.43 5.31
CA CYS A 96 3.33 -1.40 4.87
C CYS A 96 2.68 -2.67 4.29
N ASP A 97 1.67 -3.23 4.96
CA ASP A 97 0.94 -4.41 4.51
C ASP A 97 0.18 -4.14 3.19
N ASN A 98 -0.42 -2.96 3.06
CA ASN A 98 -1.11 -2.55 1.83
C ASN A 98 -0.14 -2.36 0.66
N LEU A 99 1.05 -1.79 0.88
CA LEU A 99 2.11 -1.68 -0.13
C LEU A 99 2.59 -3.07 -0.57
N ALA A 100 2.79 -3.99 0.38
CA ALA A 100 3.16 -5.37 0.07
C ALA A 100 2.07 -6.06 -0.79
N SER A 101 0.79 -5.81 -0.51
CA SER A 101 -0.33 -6.32 -1.33
C SER A 101 -0.37 -5.75 -2.75
N CYS A 102 0.24 -4.58 -2.97
CA CYS A 102 0.41 -3.95 -4.29
C CYS A 102 1.72 -4.40 -4.99
N GLY A 103 2.49 -5.30 -4.38
CA GLY A 103 3.76 -5.81 -4.92
C GLY A 103 5.01 -5.06 -4.45
N GLU A 104 4.89 -4.11 -3.52
CA GLU A 104 6.02 -3.33 -3.00
C GLU A 104 6.24 -3.61 -1.50
N ALA A 105 7.12 -4.56 -1.19
CA ALA A 105 7.44 -4.89 0.19
C ALA A 105 8.38 -3.85 0.81
N ILE A 106 7.99 -3.31 1.97
CA ILE A 106 8.78 -2.34 2.73
C ILE A 106 9.86 -3.06 3.53
N SER A 107 11.10 -2.57 3.43
CA SER A 107 12.22 -3.13 4.20
C SER A 107 12.09 -2.82 5.70
N ALA A 108 12.70 -3.63 6.56
CA ALA A 108 12.69 -3.39 8.00
C ALA A 108 13.24 -2.00 8.36
N ASN A 109 14.32 -1.56 7.69
CA ASN A 109 14.92 -0.24 7.90
C ASN A 109 13.97 0.88 7.47
N GLU A 110 13.33 0.76 6.30
CA GLU A 110 12.37 1.77 5.83
C GLU A 110 11.13 1.84 6.74
N HIS A 111 10.66 0.70 7.26
CA HIS A 111 9.59 0.66 8.25
C HIS A 111 9.99 1.42 9.52
N ILE A 112 11.19 1.17 10.06
CA ILE A 112 11.70 1.90 11.24
C ILE A 112 11.79 3.39 10.94
N ILE A 113 12.35 3.79 9.79
CA ILE A 113 12.44 5.20 9.39
C ILE A 113 11.05 5.84 9.31
N ALA A 114 10.05 5.14 8.77
CA ALA A 114 8.67 5.63 8.71
C ALA A 114 8.06 5.85 10.11
N ILE A 115 8.35 4.95 11.06
CA ILE A 115 7.96 5.12 12.48
C ILE A 115 8.62 6.37 13.04
N LEU A 116 9.96 6.47 12.98
CA LEU A 116 10.72 7.57 13.60
C LEU A 116 10.32 8.94 13.04
N ASN A 117 10.15 9.06 11.72
CA ASN A 117 9.71 10.30 11.07
C ASN A 117 8.29 10.74 11.46
N GLY A 118 7.50 9.81 12.00
CA GLY A 118 6.14 10.07 12.45
C GLY A 118 6.05 10.58 13.89
N LEU A 119 7.13 10.53 14.65
CA LEU A 119 7.13 10.87 16.08
C LEU A 119 7.24 12.38 16.32
N SER A 120 6.64 12.82 17.42
CA SER A 120 6.75 14.17 17.99
C SER A 120 8.08 14.35 18.73
N PHE A 121 8.46 15.61 18.99
CA PHE A 121 9.73 15.95 19.65
C PHE A 121 9.90 15.31 21.05
N GLU A 122 8.79 14.95 21.71
CA GLU A 122 8.81 14.29 23.02
C GLU A 122 9.49 12.91 23.00
N TYR A 123 9.61 12.29 21.81
CA TYR A 123 10.27 11.01 21.62
C TYR A 123 11.73 11.14 21.11
N GLU A 124 12.27 12.36 20.96
CA GLU A 124 13.66 12.59 20.51
C GLU A 124 14.74 11.80 21.27
N PRO A 125 14.64 11.60 22.61
CA PRO A 125 15.60 10.75 23.33
C PRO A 125 15.64 9.32 22.78
N ILE A 126 14.48 8.75 22.43
CA ILE A 126 14.37 7.40 21.88
C ILE A 126 14.89 7.36 20.44
N VAL A 127 14.52 8.36 19.63
CA VAL A 127 15.04 8.50 18.26
C VAL A 127 16.56 8.54 18.28
N SER A 128 17.16 9.33 19.17
CA SER A 128 18.62 9.43 19.33
C SER A 128 19.27 8.10 19.71
N ILE A 129 18.69 7.35 20.66
CA ILE A 129 19.18 6.02 21.05
C ILE A 129 19.14 5.04 19.88
N ILE A 130 18.09 5.09 19.07
CA ILE A 130 17.92 4.21 17.91
C ILE A 130 18.95 4.55 16.83
N LEU A 131 19.16 5.84 16.54
CA LEU A 131 20.12 6.30 15.53
C LEU A 131 21.58 6.10 15.95
N ALA A 132 21.89 6.21 17.25
CA ALA A 132 23.24 6.00 17.77
C ALA A 132 23.60 4.52 17.99
N GLY A 133 22.64 3.61 17.87
CA GLY A 133 22.86 2.19 18.11
C GLY A 133 23.83 1.57 17.11
N GLN A 134 24.77 0.76 17.61
CA GLN A 134 25.73 0.04 16.77
C GLN A 134 25.11 -1.13 15.99
N HIS A 135 23.94 -1.62 16.41
CA HIS A 135 23.23 -2.74 15.79
C HIS A 135 21.93 -2.26 15.17
N ALA A 136 21.56 -2.82 14.03
CA ALA A 136 20.28 -2.56 13.40
C ALA A 136 19.15 -3.00 14.34
N TYR A 137 18.28 -2.06 14.72
CA TYR A 137 17.11 -2.38 15.51
C TYR A 137 16.11 -3.18 14.68
N THR A 138 15.35 -4.05 15.33
CA THR A 138 14.21 -4.72 14.70
C THR A 138 12.96 -3.86 14.86
N VAL A 139 12.02 -3.97 13.92
CA VAL A 139 10.71 -3.29 13.99
C VAL A 139 10.00 -3.62 15.31
N GLN A 140 10.09 -4.87 15.76
CA GLN A 140 9.53 -5.32 17.04
C GLN A 140 10.22 -4.64 18.23
N GLY A 141 11.56 -4.57 18.24
CA GLY A 141 12.29 -3.91 19.32
C GLY A 141 11.94 -2.42 19.45
N VAL A 142 11.85 -1.71 18.32
CA VAL A 142 11.42 -0.30 18.29
C VAL A 142 9.96 -0.17 18.77
N THR A 143 9.08 -1.06 18.33
CA THR A 143 7.67 -1.09 18.76
C THR A 143 7.54 -1.23 20.27
N THR A 144 8.23 -2.21 20.87
CA THR A 144 8.21 -2.43 22.32
C THR A 144 8.75 -1.22 23.07
N MET A 145 9.89 -0.67 22.64
CA MET A 145 10.52 0.49 23.29
C MET A 145 9.60 1.72 23.33
N LEU A 146 8.90 1.98 22.21
CA LEU A 146 7.98 3.11 22.11
C LEU A 146 6.71 2.92 22.96
N LEU A 147 6.17 1.70 23.01
CA LEU A 147 5.02 1.38 23.87
C LEU A 147 5.36 1.49 25.36
N ASP A 148 6.53 0.98 25.76
CA ASP A 148 7.02 1.08 27.14
C ASP A 148 7.24 2.54 27.54
N ALA A 149 7.74 3.38 26.62
CA ALA A 149 7.94 4.80 26.88
C ALA A 149 6.61 5.55 27.08
N GLU A 150 5.60 5.31 26.23
CA GLU A 150 4.27 5.91 26.39
C GLU A 150 3.63 5.50 27.73
N ALA A 151 3.75 4.21 28.11
CA ALA A 151 3.24 3.73 29.39
C ALA A 151 3.90 4.45 30.59
N ARG A 152 5.23 4.68 30.55
CA ARG A 152 5.94 5.43 31.60
C ARG A 152 5.52 6.89 31.66
N GLN A 153 5.32 7.53 30.50
CA GLN A 153 4.83 8.92 30.45
C GLN A 153 3.47 9.07 31.11
N GLN A 154 2.54 8.12 30.88
CA GLN A 154 1.21 8.14 31.49
C GLN A 154 1.27 8.00 33.02
N VAL A 155 2.18 7.19 33.55
CA VAL A 155 2.38 7.05 35.00
C VAL A 155 2.91 8.35 35.62
N ILE A 156 3.92 8.97 35.00
CA ILE A 156 4.51 10.23 35.49
C ILE A 156 3.45 11.35 35.51
N LEU A 157 2.61 11.43 34.47
CA LEU A 157 1.53 12.41 34.40
C LEU A 157 0.49 12.19 35.52
N ALA A 158 0.19 10.94 35.87
CA ALA A 158 -0.73 10.60 36.96
C ALA A 158 -0.18 10.92 38.36
N GLU A 159 1.14 10.93 38.54
CA GLU A 159 1.81 11.13 39.84
C GLU A 159 2.09 12.60 40.19
N THR A 160 1.89 13.55 39.26
CA THR A 160 2.09 14.99 39.57
C THR A 160 1.07 15.50 40.60
N PRO A 161 1.46 15.84 41.85
CA PRO A 161 0.53 16.33 42.85
C PRO A 161 0.15 17.77 42.52
N SER A 162 -1.15 18.06 42.49
CA SER A 162 -1.70 19.43 42.47
C SER A 162 -1.14 20.20 43.67
N SER A 163 -0.05 20.93 43.44
CA SER A 163 0.64 21.70 44.47
C SER A 163 -0.04 23.05 44.60
N ALA A 164 -1.29 23.05 45.05
CA ALA A 164 -2.07 24.23 45.38
C ALA A 164 -2.41 24.23 46.87
N ASN A 165 -1.39 24.29 47.74
CA ASN A 165 -1.58 24.62 49.16
C ASN A 165 -0.87 25.95 49.44
N LEU A 166 -1.58 27.06 49.17
CA LEU A 166 -1.25 28.39 49.66
C LEU A 166 -1.39 28.39 51.19
N VAL A 167 -0.27 28.41 51.90
CA VAL A 167 -0.22 28.70 53.34
C VAL A 167 -0.50 30.19 53.52
N SER A 168 -1.75 30.53 53.82
CA SER A 168 -2.13 31.82 54.38
C SER A 168 -2.55 31.62 55.82
N GLN A 169 -1.59 31.47 56.73
CA GLN A 169 -1.82 31.76 58.15
C GLN A 169 -0.63 32.54 58.68
N GLN A 170 -0.91 33.82 58.91
CA GLN A 170 -0.07 34.80 59.58
C GLN A 170 -0.57 34.91 61.02
N PRO A 171 0.29 34.82 62.06
CA PRO A 171 -0.14 35.17 63.40
C PRO A 171 0.18 36.64 63.70
N ALA A 172 -0.76 37.28 64.41
CA ALA A 172 -0.57 38.53 65.14
C ALA A 172 0.09 38.25 66.50
#